data_AF-A0A6N9USY6-F1
#
_entry.id   AF-A0A6N9USY6-F1
#
_cell.length_a   1.000
_cell.length_b   1.000
_cell.length_c   1.000
_cell.angle_alpha   90.00
_cell.angle_beta   90.00
_cell.angle_gamma   90.00
#
_symmetry.space_group_name_H-M   'P 1'
#
loop_
_entity.id
_entity.type
_entity.pdbx_description
1 polymer ?
#
loop_
_entity_poly.entity_id
_entity_poly.type
_entity_poly.pdbx_seq_one_letter_code
_entity_poly.pdbx_strand_id
1 'polypeptide(L)'
;RARALLPQALAGAGATGLAAAARRAAEELGGLESARRAERRLAELVEERAGLDRQERADDDVRQEAETWLADWETTRAGLQGCLDSAQEAATRAEQLAVQRDPARRRLDAARQRDRLTDDTEKARRQALASAEHAVEARAHWIDLKEQRLHGIAAELAANLTDGAPCGVCGATEHPAPARKSAGHVDREAEERALAAYQAADERRADAERQLGTVREALAAAAAEAGDAPTARLAEEAGEIEREYTRARAAASGLHAAQEELRGAERERE
;
A
#
# COMPACT_ATOMS: atom_id res chain seq x y z
N ARG A 1 -10.70 116.70 19.17
CA ARG A 1 -11.10 115.33 19.59
C ARG A 1 -10.07 114.28 19.22
N ALA A 2 -9.52 114.25 17.99
CA ALA A 2 -8.51 113.26 17.60
C ALA A 2 -7.19 113.28 18.40
N ARG A 3 -6.72 114.46 18.87
CA ARG A 3 -5.47 114.59 19.65
C ARG A 3 -5.51 113.98 21.07
N ALA A 4 -6.69 113.72 21.61
CA ALA A 4 -6.84 113.14 22.96
C ALA A 4 -6.50 111.64 23.03
N LEU A 5 -6.37 110.98 21.85
CA LEU A 5 -6.02 109.57 21.72
C LEU A 5 -4.51 109.35 21.47
N LEU A 6 -3.71 110.43 21.42
CA LEU A 6 -2.27 110.33 21.18
C LEU A 6 -1.52 110.02 22.50
N PRO A 7 -0.43 109.23 22.43
CA PRO A 7 0.47 109.04 23.57
C PRO A 7 0.91 110.38 24.15
N GLN A 8 1.07 110.44 25.48
CA GLN A 8 1.34 111.69 26.20
C GLN A 8 2.61 112.42 25.71
N ALA A 9 3.60 111.66 25.20
CA ALA A 9 4.82 112.19 24.57
C ALA A 9 4.60 112.90 23.21
N LEU A 10 3.46 112.67 22.54
CA LEU A 10 3.11 113.24 21.23
C LEU A 10 1.98 114.29 21.30
N ALA A 11 1.40 114.49 22.48
CA ALA A 11 0.25 115.38 22.69
C ALA A 11 0.53 116.86 22.33
N GLY A 12 1.79 117.31 22.47
CA GLY A 12 2.27 118.66 22.12
C GLY A 12 2.99 118.78 20.77
N ALA A 13 3.07 117.71 19.97
CA ALA A 13 3.86 117.72 18.73
C ALA A 13 3.16 118.45 17.56
N GLY A 14 3.95 119.20 16.78
CA GLY A 14 3.52 119.84 15.52
C GLY A 14 3.34 118.83 14.37
N ALA A 15 2.79 119.28 13.23
CA ALA A 15 2.43 118.41 12.09
C ALA A 15 3.61 117.55 11.58
N THR A 16 4.82 118.10 11.52
CA THR A 16 6.05 117.38 11.14
C THR A 16 6.47 116.32 12.15
N GLY A 17 6.32 116.58 13.45
CA GLY A 17 6.61 115.61 14.52
C GLY A 17 5.64 114.44 14.54
N LEU A 18 4.34 114.72 14.32
CA LEU A 18 3.31 113.69 14.17
C LEU A 18 3.53 112.84 12.91
N ALA A 19 3.95 113.45 11.79
CA ALA A 19 4.28 112.72 10.56
C ALA A 19 5.52 111.82 10.71
N ALA A 20 6.54 112.25 11.45
CA ALA A 20 7.71 111.42 11.75
C ALA A 20 7.38 110.25 12.69
N ALA A 21 6.52 110.49 13.70
CA ALA A 21 6.02 109.42 14.56
C ALA A 21 5.15 108.42 13.80
N ALA A 22 4.31 108.89 12.87
CA ALA A 22 3.50 108.02 12.00
C ALA A 22 4.37 107.17 11.07
N ARG A 23 5.46 107.73 10.50
CA ARG A 23 6.42 106.95 9.70
C ARG A 23 7.13 105.88 10.53
N ARG A 24 7.63 106.21 11.71
CA ARG A 24 8.25 105.23 12.62
C ARG A 24 7.27 104.12 13.03
N ALA A 25 6.04 104.48 13.38
CA ALA A 25 5.02 103.50 13.72
C ALA A 25 4.68 102.58 12.52
N ALA A 26 4.67 103.12 11.29
CA ALA A 26 4.46 102.32 10.08
C ALA A 26 5.66 101.39 9.76
N GLU A 27 6.89 101.84 9.99
CA GLU A 27 8.11 101.02 9.88
C GLU A 27 8.12 99.91 10.94
N GLU A 28 7.78 100.22 12.19
CA GLU A 28 7.63 99.24 13.28
C GLU A 28 6.52 98.22 12.96
N LEU A 29 5.38 98.67 12.44
CA LEU A 29 4.30 97.78 11.97
C LEU A 29 4.77 96.85 10.84
N GLY A 30 5.50 97.37 9.86
CA GLY A 30 6.08 96.57 8.78
C GLY A 30 7.08 95.54 9.29
N GLY A 31 7.90 95.91 10.28
CA GLY A 31 8.80 95.00 11.00
C GLY A 31 8.05 93.89 11.73
N LEU A 32 6.99 94.23 12.46
CA LEU A 32 6.14 93.28 13.19
C LEU A 32 5.34 92.37 12.24
N GLU A 33 4.86 92.88 11.10
CA GLU A 33 4.21 92.07 10.08
C GLU A 33 5.18 91.06 9.44
N SER A 34 6.43 91.48 9.21
CA SER A 34 7.49 90.58 8.76
C SER A 34 7.80 89.50 9.80
N ALA A 35 7.92 89.89 11.08
CA ALA A 35 8.12 88.95 12.18
C ALA A 35 6.97 87.94 12.30
N ARG A 36 5.71 88.39 12.21
CA ARG A 36 4.53 87.50 12.22
C ARG A 36 4.53 86.53 11.02
N ARG A 37 4.95 86.97 9.83
CA ARG A 37 5.10 86.07 8.67
C ARG A 37 6.18 85.03 8.92
N ALA A 38 7.31 85.44 9.51
CA ALA A 38 8.39 84.52 9.88
C ALA A 38 7.93 83.50 10.93
N GLU A 39 7.17 83.90 11.95
CA GLU A 39 6.60 83.01 12.97
C GLU A 39 5.65 81.97 12.37
N ARG A 40 4.75 82.39 11.45
CA ARG A 40 3.87 81.46 10.74
C ARG A 40 4.67 80.46 9.90
N ARG A 41 5.69 80.94 9.18
CA ARG A 41 6.56 80.07 8.38
C ARG A 41 7.33 79.08 9.26
N LEU A 42 7.78 79.50 10.43
CA LEU A 42 8.43 78.62 11.39
C LEU A 42 7.48 77.53 11.89
N ALA A 43 6.24 77.88 12.24
CA ALA A 43 5.23 76.90 12.65
C ALA A 43 4.95 75.85 11.55
N GLU A 44 4.81 76.29 10.30
CA GLU A 44 4.67 75.39 9.14
C GLU A 44 5.87 74.45 9.00
N LEU A 45 7.10 74.96 9.10
CA LEU A 45 8.31 74.16 9.01
C LEU A 45 8.46 73.16 10.17
N VAL A 46 8.00 73.51 11.37
CA VAL A 46 8.00 72.61 12.52
C VAL A 46 7.02 71.45 12.31
N GLU A 47 5.82 71.73 11.80
CA GLU A 47 4.84 70.69 11.45
C GLU A 47 5.33 69.80 10.29
N GLU A 48 5.93 70.40 9.25
CA GLU A 48 6.53 69.67 8.14
C GLU A 48 7.64 68.74 8.63
N ARG A 49 8.55 69.24 9.47
CA ARG A 49 9.59 68.44 10.12
C ARG A 49 9.00 67.31 10.96
N ALA A 50 7.98 67.59 11.77
CA ALA A 50 7.32 66.56 12.58
C ALA A 50 6.66 65.48 11.69
N GLY A 51 6.15 65.86 10.51
CA GLY A 51 5.66 64.93 9.50
C GLY A 51 6.77 64.06 8.92
N LEU A 52 7.88 64.67 8.49
CA LEU A 52 9.05 63.96 7.97
C LEU A 52 9.66 63.00 9.00
N ASP A 53 9.81 63.44 10.25
CA ASP A 53 10.32 62.60 11.34
C ASP A 53 9.39 61.38 11.60
N ARG A 54 8.08 61.48 11.34
CA ARG A 54 7.16 60.33 11.45
C ARG A 54 7.30 59.37 10.27
N GLN A 55 7.45 59.92 9.07
CA GLN A 55 7.68 59.14 7.86
C GLN A 55 9.00 58.36 7.95
N GLU A 56 10.09 59.02 8.36
CA GLU A 56 11.40 58.40 8.56
C GLU A 56 11.33 57.21 9.52
N ARG A 57 10.63 57.37 10.66
CA ARG A 57 10.43 56.27 11.61
C ARG A 57 9.63 55.11 11.01
N ALA A 58 8.57 55.40 10.27
CA ALA A 58 7.78 54.36 9.62
C ALA A 58 8.59 53.62 8.54
N ASP A 59 9.41 54.34 7.77
CA ASP A 59 10.29 53.75 6.76
C ASP A 59 11.41 52.92 7.41
N ASP A 60 11.97 53.38 8.54
CA ASP A 60 12.96 52.63 9.33
C ASP A 60 12.38 51.35 9.95
N ASP A 61 11.14 51.39 10.44
CA ASP A 61 10.44 50.21 10.96
C ASP A 61 10.28 49.15 9.84
N VAL A 62 9.83 49.56 8.65
CA VAL A 62 9.72 48.67 7.47
C VAL A 62 11.08 48.15 7.03
N ARG A 63 12.11 49.00 7.02
CA ARG A 63 13.49 48.59 6.70
C ARG A 63 14.00 47.54 7.68
N GLN A 64 13.79 47.74 8.98
CA GLN A 64 14.24 46.81 10.01
C GLN A 64 13.52 45.46 9.93
N GLU A 65 12.22 45.46 9.63
CA GLU A 65 11.45 44.24 9.38
C GLU A 65 12.00 43.47 8.18
N ALA A 66 12.24 44.16 7.06
CA ALA A 66 12.81 43.57 5.85
C ALA A 66 14.24 43.03 6.06
N GLU A 67 15.10 43.76 6.78
CA GLU A 67 16.46 43.32 7.12
C GLU A 67 16.45 42.05 7.99
N THR A 68 15.52 41.97 8.93
CA THR A 68 15.37 40.79 9.80
C THR A 68 14.90 39.58 8.98
N TRP A 69 13.91 39.76 8.11
CA TRP A 69 13.43 38.70 7.23
C TRP A 69 14.51 38.23 6.24
N LEU A 70 15.24 39.16 5.61
CA LEU A 70 16.35 38.84 4.69
C LEU A 70 17.53 38.15 5.38
N ALA A 71 17.76 38.43 6.67
CA ALA A 71 18.78 37.73 7.45
C ALA A 71 18.45 36.24 7.63
N ASP A 72 17.16 35.90 7.80
CA ASP A 72 16.68 34.52 7.99
C ASP A 72 16.36 33.79 6.66
N TRP A 73 16.30 34.53 5.55
CA TRP A 73 15.94 34.02 4.23
C TRP A 73 16.76 32.80 3.80
N GLU A 74 18.09 32.87 3.83
CA GLU A 74 18.94 31.77 3.36
C GLU A 74 18.76 30.51 4.23
N THR A 75 18.49 30.68 5.53
CA THR A 75 18.17 29.55 6.43
C THR A 75 16.83 28.92 6.07
N THR A 76 15.81 29.74 5.83
CA THR A 76 14.47 29.30 5.45
C THR A 76 14.49 28.56 4.11
N ARG A 77 15.14 29.16 3.11
CA ARG A 77 15.33 28.56 1.78
C ARG A 77 16.09 27.23 1.87
N ALA A 78 17.18 27.17 2.64
CA ALA A 78 17.93 25.94 2.82
C ALA A 78 17.09 24.84 3.49
N GLY A 79 16.25 25.19 4.47
CA GLY A 79 15.31 24.27 5.10
C GLY A 79 14.28 23.71 4.10
N LEU A 80 13.64 24.58 3.32
CA LEU A 80 12.66 24.19 2.29
C LEU A 80 13.29 23.33 1.19
N GLN A 81 14.49 23.70 0.73
CA GLN A 81 15.25 22.90 -0.24
C GLN A 81 15.60 21.51 0.34
N GLY A 82 16.02 21.44 1.61
CA GLY A 82 16.28 20.17 2.28
C GLY A 82 15.03 19.29 2.39
N CYS A 83 13.86 19.87 2.66
CA CYS A 83 12.59 19.15 2.66
C CYS A 83 12.24 18.60 1.27
N LEU A 84 12.47 19.38 0.21
CA LEU A 84 12.28 18.96 -1.17
C LEU A 84 13.18 17.79 -1.56
N ASP A 85 14.47 17.93 -1.29
CA ASP A 85 15.46 16.91 -1.61
C ASP A 85 15.10 15.60 -0.89
N SER A 86 14.77 15.68 0.41
CA SER A 86 14.33 14.52 1.20
C SER A 86 13.05 13.88 0.67
N ALA A 87 12.04 14.66 0.27
CA ALA A 87 10.81 14.14 -0.30
C ALA A 87 11.03 13.49 -1.67
N GLN A 88 11.96 14.02 -2.48
CA GLN A 88 12.34 13.47 -3.78
C GLN A 88 13.14 12.16 -3.64
N GLU A 89 14.05 12.09 -2.67
CA GLU A 89 14.73 10.85 -2.29
C GLU A 89 13.75 9.79 -1.81
N ALA A 90 12.79 10.17 -0.96
CA ALA A 90 11.74 9.28 -0.48
C ALA A 90 10.84 8.77 -1.63
N ALA A 91 10.52 9.62 -2.60
CA ALA A 91 9.77 9.22 -3.80
C ALA A 91 10.53 8.15 -4.60
N THR A 92 11.81 8.40 -4.88
CA THR A 92 12.70 7.44 -5.56
C THR A 92 12.79 6.11 -4.81
N ARG A 93 12.95 6.16 -3.48
CA ARG A 93 12.99 4.96 -2.63
C ARG A 93 11.66 4.20 -2.65
N ALA A 94 10.53 4.91 -2.61
CA ALA A 94 9.21 4.28 -2.69
C ALA A 94 9.03 3.54 -4.03
N GLU A 95 9.50 4.09 -5.14
CA GLU A 95 9.47 3.42 -6.45
C GLU A 95 10.34 2.16 -6.48
N GLN A 96 11.57 2.24 -5.96
CA GLN A 96 12.46 1.08 -5.86
C GLN A 96 11.86 -0.05 -5.00
N LEU A 97 11.24 0.30 -3.88
CA LEU A 97 10.56 -0.66 -3.01
C LEU A 97 9.30 -1.23 -3.66
N ALA A 98 8.55 -0.43 -4.42
CA ALA A 98 7.36 -0.92 -5.14
C ALA A 98 7.70 -2.08 -6.08
N VAL A 99 8.84 -2.00 -6.78
CA VAL A 99 9.34 -3.08 -7.65
C VAL A 99 9.64 -4.36 -6.87
N GLN A 100 10.07 -4.25 -5.62
CA GLN A 100 10.45 -5.40 -4.77
C GLN A 100 9.26 -6.04 -4.04
N ARG A 101 8.17 -5.28 -3.82
CA ARG A 101 6.96 -5.76 -3.11
C ARG A 101 6.32 -6.96 -3.79
N ASP A 102 6.10 -6.89 -5.09
CA ASP A 102 5.41 -7.93 -5.84
C ASP A 102 6.19 -9.26 -5.83
N PRO A 103 7.51 -9.30 -6.14
CA PRO A 103 8.33 -10.49 -5.96
C PRO A 103 8.33 -11.04 -4.53
N ALA A 104 8.49 -10.18 -3.52
CA ALA A 104 8.51 -10.62 -2.12
C ALA A 104 7.18 -11.26 -1.70
N ARG A 105 6.05 -10.67 -2.13
CA ARG A 105 4.72 -11.21 -1.86
C ARG A 105 4.46 -12.53 -2.60
N ARG A 106 4.83 -12.62 -3.88
CA ARG A 106 4.73 -13.87 -4.66
C ARG A 106 5.51 -15.01 -4.01
N ARG A 107 6.76 -14.75 -3.61
CA ARG A 107 7.59 -15.74 -2.90
C ARG A 107 6.97 -16.18 -1.57
N LEU A 108 6.42 -15.25 -0.79
CA LEU A 108 5.72 -15.58 0.46
C LEU A 108 4.47 -16.44 0.24
N ASP A 109 3.64 -16.07 -0.74
CA ASP A 109 2.41 -16.80 -1.04
C ASP A 109 2.73 -18.21 -1.58
N ALA A 110 3.77 -18.34 -2.41
CA ALA A 110 4.30 -19.62 -2.85
C ALA A 110 4.83 -20.47 -1.69
N ALA A 111 5.54 -19.88 -0.72
CA ALA A 111 6.03 -20.61 0.45
C ALA A 111 4.90 -21.13 1.35
N ARG A 112 3.85 -20.32 1.55
CA ARG A 112 2.62 -20.76 2.25
C ARG A 112 1.92 -21.89 1.49
N GLN A 113 1.88 -21.81 0.17
CA GLN A 113 1.30 -22.86 -0.67
C GLN A 113 2.13 -24.14 -0.61
N ARG A 114 3.46 -24.05 -0.67
CA ARG A 114 4.39 -25.17 -0.49
C ARG A 114 4.11 -25.88 0.84
N ASP A 115 4.06 -25.15 1.95
CA ASP A 115 3.86 -25.76 3.27
C ASP A 115 2.51 -26.50 3.36
N ARG A 116 1.43 -25.92 2.81
CA ARG A 116 0.11 -26.61 2.73
C ARG A 116 0.16 -27.85 1.83
N LEU A 117 0.80 -27.75 0.67
CA LEU A 117 0.90 -28.84 -0.29
C LEU A 117 1.80 -29.97 0.21
N THR A 118 2.77 -29.69 1.10
CA THR A 118 3.53 -30.72 1.80
C THR A 118 2.60 -31.61 2.64
N ASP A 119 1.71 -31.00 3.44
CA ASP A 119 0.74 -31.75 4.24
C ASP A 119 -0.25 -32.52 3.36
N ASP A 120 -0.72 -31.90 2.27
CA ASP A 120 -1.66 -32.54 1.35
C ASP A 120 -1.02 -33.67 0.54
N THR A 121 0.28 -33.56 0.21
CA THR A 121 1.04 -34.65 -0.42
C THR A 121 1.11 -35.85 0.51
N GLU A 122 1.37 -35.65 1.80
CA GLU A 122 1.41 -36.73 2.78
C GLU A 122 0.03 -37.39 2.98
N LYS A 123 -1.05 -36.61 2.97
CA LYS A 123 -2.42 -37.16 2.99
C LYS A 123 -2.73 -37.97 1.73
N ALA A 124 -2.46 -37.42 0.54
CA ALA A 124 -2.69 -38.08 -0.73
C ALA A 124 -1.85 -39.36 -0.84
N ARG A 125 -0.61 -39.35 -0.33
CA ARG A 125 0.26 -40.52 -0.28
C ARG A 125 -0.33 -41.63 0.58
N ARG A 126 -0.83 -41.31 1.77
CA ARG A 126 -1.51 -42.30 2.64
C ARG A 126 -2.76 -42.87 1.97
N GLN A 127 -3.55 -42.04 1.29
CA GLN A 127 -4.74 -42.49 0.57
C GLN A 127 -4.38 -43.41 -0.61
N ALA A 128 -3.35 -43.06 -1.38
CA ALA A 128 -2.87 -43.89 -2.49
C ALA A 128 -2.37 -45.25 -2.01
N LEU A 129 -1.61 -45.27 -0.90
CA LEU A 129 -1.15 -46.53 -0.28
C LEU A 129 -2.32 -47.40 0.18
N ALA A 130 -3.26 -46.84 0.95
CA ALA A 130 -4.42 -47.59 1.44
C ALA A 130 -5.31 -48.11 0.30
N SER A 131 -5.47 -47.32 -0.77
CA SER A 131 -6.24 -47.74 -1.95
C SER A 131 -5.52 -48.84 -2.73
N ALA A 132 -4.18 -48.79 -2.78
CA ALA A 132 -3.37 -49.84 -3.39
C ALA A 132 -3.43 -51.16 -2.61
N GLU A 133 -3.31 -51.11 -1.28
CA GLU A 133 -3.47 -52.27 -0.40
C GLU A 133 -4.85 -52.92 -0.59
N HIS A 134 -5.92 -52.13 -0.58
CA HIS A 134 -7.27 -52.63 -0.80
C HIS A 134 -7.48 -53.25 -2.19
N ALA A 135 -6.88 -52.67 -3.24
CA ALA A 135 -6.94 -53.25 -4.58
C ALA A 135 -6.21 -54.60 -4.65
N VAL A 136 -5.08 -54.75 -3.96
CA VAL A 136 -4.35 -56.03 -3.85
C VAL A 136 -5.18 -57.08 -3.12
N GLU A 137 -5.81 -56.72 -2.00
CA GLU A 137 -6.69 -57.61 -1.24
C GLU A 137 -7.92 -58.05 -2.05
N ALA A 138 -8.60 -57.10 -2.71
CA ALA A 138 -9.76 -57.39 -3.57
C ALA A 138 -9.38 -58.30 -4.75
N ARG A 139 -8.18 -58.08 -5.34
CA ARG A 139 -7.65 -58.93 -6.40
C ARG A 139 -7.39 -60.36 -5.90
N ALA A 140 -6.76 -60.50 -4.73
CA ALA A 140 -6.50 -61.80 -4.13
C ALA A 140 -7.80 -62.55 -3.86
N HIS A 141 -8.79 -61.88 -3.27
CA HIS A 141 -10.11 -62.47 -3.01
C HIS A 141 -10.82 -62.93 -4.28
N TRP A 142 -10.79 -62.11 -5.36
CA TRP A 142 -11.36 -62.52 -6.65
C TRP A 142 -10.64 -63.74 -7.24
N ILE A 143 -9.30 -63.79 -7.16
CA ILE A 143 -8.52 -64.95 -7.64
C ILE A 143 -8.88 -66.20 -6.84
N ASP A 144 -8.97 -66.10 -5.50
CA ASP A 144 -9.33 -67.23 -4.64
C ASP A 144 -10.72 -67.78 -5.00
N LEU A 145 -11.71 -66.91 -5.21
CA LEU A 145 -13.07 -67.32 -5.59
C LEU A 145 -13.11 -67.94 -6.99
N LYS A 146 -12.36 -67.37 -7.93
CA LYS A 146 -12.23 -67.91 -9.28
C LYS A 146 -11.61 -69.30 -9.25
N GLU A 147 -10.55 -69.51 -8.48
CA GLU A 147 -9.91 -70.82 -8.30
C GLU A 147 -10.87 -71.81 -7.65
N GLN A 148 -11.57 -71.44 -6.57
CA GLN A 148 -12.57 -72.30 -5.92
C GLN A 148 -13.69 -72.71 -6.88
N ARG A 149 -14.18 -71.78 -7.70
CA ARG A 149 -15.20 -72.07 -8.70
C ARG A 149 -14.70 -73.03 -9.79
N LEU A 150 -13.46 -72.84 -10.27
CA LEU A 150 -12.84 -73.75 -11.24
C LEU A 150 -12.72 -75.17 -10.68
N HIS A 151 -12.34 -75.33 -9.41
CA HIS A 151 -12.34 -76.65 -8.75
C HIS A 151 -13.75 -77.25 -8.63
N GLY A 152 -14.79 -76.42 -8.49
CA GLY A 152 -16.20 -76.83 -8.41
C GLY A 152 -16.94 -76.95 -9.75
N ILE A 153 -16.28 -76.71 -10.90
CA ILE A 153 -16.96 -76.56 -12.20
C ILE A 153 -17.69 -77.82 -12.65
N ALA A 154 -17.15 -79.00 -12.32
CA ALA A 154 -17.78 -80.28 -12.66
C ALA A 154 -19.18 -80.40 -12.03
N ALA A 155 -19.35 -79.91 -10.80
CA ALA A 155 -20.63 -79.88 -10.11
C ALA A 155 -21.61 -78.83 -10.69
N GLU A 156 -21.10 -77.71 -11.22
CA GLU A 156 -21.93 -76.74 -11.96
C GLU A 156 -22.47 -77.36 -13.26
N LEU A 157 -21.61 -78.02 -14.03
CA LEU A 157 -21.97 -78.64 -15.30
C LEU A 157 -22.95 -79.80 -15.08
N ALA A 158 -22.68 -80.64 -14.06
CA ALA A 158 -23.53 -81.77 -13.71
C ALA A 158 -24.94 -81.34 -13.26
N ALA A 159 -25.10 -80.16 -12.64
CA ALA A 159 -26.41 -79.62 -12.25
C ALA A 159 -27.32 -79.27 -13.45
N ASN A 160 -26.77 -79.15 -14.65
CA ASN A 160 -27.52 -78.87 -15.88
C ASN A 160 -27.78 -80.13 -16.73
N LEU A 161 -27.41 -81.32 -16.25
CA LEU A 161 -27.71 -82.57 -16.93
C LEU A 161 -29.21 -82.86 -16.89
N THR A 162 -29.77 -83.30 -18.01
CA THR A 162 -31.16 -83.74 -18.14
C THR A 162 -31.16 -85.19 -18.59
N ASP A 163 -31.93 -86.05 -17.91
CA ASP A 163 -31.98 -87.48 -18.22
C ASP A 163 -32.38 -87.73 -19.69
N GLY A 164 -31.59 -88.55 -20.38
CA GLY A 164 -31.81 -88.90 -21.78
C GLY A 164 -31.39 -87.84 -22.81
N ALA A 165 -30.99 -86.63 -22.39
CA ALA A 165 -30.45 -85.62 -23.28
C ALA A 165 -28.92 -85.76 -23.42
N PRO A 166 -28.34 -85.50 -24.62
CA PRO A 166 -26.89 -85.54 -24.79
C PRO A 166 -26.22 -84.41 -24.00
N CYS A 167 -25.16 -84.74 -23.26
CA CYS A 167 -24.38 -83.77 -22.49
C CYS A 167 -23.67 -82.77 -23.41
N GLY A 168 -23.77 -81.47 -23.08
CA GLY A 168 -23.16 -80.40 -23.87
C GLY A 168 -21.63 -80.37 -23.90
N VAL A 169 -20.95 -81.19 -23.09
CA VAL A 169 -19.47 -81.26 -23.05
C VAL A 169 -18.93 -82.48 -23.80
N CYS A 170 -19.47 -83.67 -23.53
CA CYS A 170 -18.96 -84.94 -24.09
C CYS A 170 -19.93 -85.66 -25.04
N GLY A 171 -21.20 -85.23 -25.12
CA GLY A 171 -22.23 -85.84 -25.97
C GLY A 171 -22.91 -87.10 -25.41
N ALA A 172 -22.49 -87.63 -24.25
CA ALA A 172 -23.09 -88.82 -23.65
C ALA A 172 -24.48 -88.53 -23.03
N THR A 173 -25.39 -89.51 -23.09
CA THR A 173 -26.76 -89.43 -22.55
C THR A 173 -26.90 -89.96 -21.12
N GLU A 174 -25.83 -90.55 -20.55
CA GLU A 174 -25.83 -91.14 -19.21
C GLU A 174 -24.60 -90.69 -18.40
N HIS A 175 -24.80 -90.32 -17.13
CA HIS A 175 -23.74 -89.98 -16.17
C HIS A 175 -24.02 -90.72 -14.85
N PRO A 176 -23.40 -91.88 -14.58
CA PRO A 176 -23.76 -92.73 -13.45
C PRO A 176 -23.32 -92.17 -12.08
N ALA A 177 -22.37 -91.23 -12.04
CA ALA A 177 -21.90 -90.57 -10.82
C ALA A 177 -21.65 -89.08 -11.07
N PRO A 178 -22.72 -88.27 -11.26
CA PRO A 178 -22.57 -86.85 -11.52
C PRO A 178 -21.99 -86.13 -10.29
N ALA A 179 -21.06 -85.20 -10.51
CA ALA A 179 -20.48 -84.39 -9.46
C ALA A 179 -21.55 -83.57 -8.74
N ARG A 180 -21.47 -83.46 -7.42
CA ARG A 180 -22.44 -82.73 -6.59
C ARG A 180 -21.80 -81.48 -6.00
N LYS A 181 -22.58 -80.40 -5.89
CA LYS A 181 -22.13 -79.18 -5.22
C LYS A 181 -21.93 -79.48 -3.73
N SER A 182 -20.78 -79.09 -3.18
CA SER A 182 -20.55 -79.09 -1.73
C SER A 182 -21.24 -77.90 -1.07
N ALA A 183 -21.45 -77.97 0.25
CA ALA A 183 -21.82 -76.80 1.03
C ALA A 183 -20.71 -75.76 0.94
N GLY A 184 -21.03 -74.54 0.49
CA GLY A 184 -20.04 -73.48 0.22
C GLY A 184 -19.49 -73.46 -1.22
N HIS A 185 -20.15 -74.13 -2.17
CA HIS A 185 -19.82 -74.00 -3.59
C HIS A 185 -19.90 -72.53 -4.04
N VAL A 186 -18.80 -72.02 -4.62
CA VAL A 186 -18.73 -70.67 -5.20
C VAL A 186 -19.37 -70.71 -6.58
N ASP A 187 -20.44 -69.94 -6.75
CA ASP A 187 -21.12 -69.80 -8.02
C ASP A 187 -20.56 -68.64 -8.87
N ARG A 188 -21.04 -68.57 -10.12
CA ARG A 188 -20.69 -67.51 -11.07
C ARG A 188 -20.94 -66.13 -10.50
N GLU A 189 -22.06 -65.93 -9.81
CA GLU A 189 -22.47 -64.62 -9.30
C GLU A 189 -21.51 -64.13 -8.20
N ALA A 190 -21.03 -65.04 -7.33
CA ALA A 190 -20.02 -64.73 -6.34
C ALA A 190 -18.66 -64.30 -6.96
N GLU A 191 -18.19 -65.00 -8.00
CA GLU A 191 -17.00 -64.60 -8.76
C GLU A 191 -17.18 -63.22 -9.41
N GLU A 192 -18.32 -62.98 -10.05
CA GLU A 192 -18.63 -61.71 -10.73
C GLU A 192 -18.72 -60.53 -9.75
N ARG A 193 -19.33 -60.72 -8.56
CA ARG A 193 -19.34 -59.69 -7.52
C ARG A 193 -17.93 -59.36 -7.02
N ALA A 194 -17.07 -60.37 -6.85
CA ALA A 194 -15.68 -60.15 -6.45
C ALA A 194 -14.84 -59.48 -7.55
N LEU A 195 -15.08 -59.82 -8.82
CA LEU A 195 -14.47 -59.13 -9.96
C LEU A 195 -14.87 -57.65 -9.98
N ALA A 196 -16.16 -57.34 -9.81
CA ALA A 196 -16.65 -55.97 -9.75
C ALA A 196 -16.05 -55.18 -8.56
N ALA A 197 -15.92 -55.84 -7.40
CA ALA A 197 -15.27 -55.24 -6.23
C ALA A 197 -13.78 -54.93 -6.48
N TYR A 198 -13.05 -55.84 -7.12
CA TYR A 198 -11.67 -55.60 -7.55
C TYR A 198 -11.56 -54.46 -8.55
N GLN A 199 -12.39 -54.43 -9.59
CA GLN A 199 -12.39 -53.35 -10.59
C GLN A 199 -12.64 -51.99 -9.93
N ALA A 200 -13.62 -51.89 -9.04
CA ALA A 200 -13.90 -50.66 -8.32
C ALA A 200 -12.75 -50.26 -7.37
N ALA A 201 -12.05 -51.23 -6.76
CA ALA A 201 -10.87 -50.96 -5.93
C ALA A 201 -9.68 -50.48 -6.78
N ASP A 202 -9.47 -51.06 -7.95
CA ASP A 202 -8.39 -50.67 -8.87
C ASP A 202 -8.64 -49.27 -9.47
N GLU A 203 -9.89 -48.93 -9.80
CA GLU A 203 -10.28 -47.57 -10.19
C GLU A 203 -9.97 -46.56 -9.08
N ARG A 204 -10.37 -46.84 -7.83
CA ARG A 204 -10.05 -45.98 -6.68
C ARG A 204 -8.54 -45.82 -6.48
N ARG A 205 -7.76 -46.89 -6.65
CA ARG A 205 -6.29 -46.84 -6.60
C ARG A 205 -5.75 -45.92 -7.68
N ALA A 206 -6.19 -46.09 -8.93
CA ALA A 206 -5.75 -45.26 -10.05
C ALA A 206 -6.11 -43.78 -9.84
N ASP A 207 -7.28 -43.48 -9.28
CA ASP A 207 -7.73 -42.13 -8.96
C ASP A 207 -6.85 -41.49 -7.88
N ALA A 208 -6.57 -42.21 -6.80
CA ALA A 208 -5.71 -41.75 -5.71
C ALA A 208 -4.26 -41.52 -6.19
N GLU A 209 -3.74 -42.37 -7.08
CA GLU A 209 -2.43 -42.18 -7.70
C GLU A 209 -2.39 -40.92 -8.58
N ARG A 210 -3.43 -40.65 -9.38
CA ARG A 210 -3.53 -39.41 -10.18
C ARG A 210 -3.59 -38.17 -9.30
N GLN A 211 -4.39 -38.20 -8.23
CA GLN A 211 -4.46 -37.10 -7.26
C GLN A 211 -3.10 -36.84 -6.59
N LEU A 212 -2.40 -37.89 -6.17
CA LEU A 212 -1.05 -37.76 -5.63
C LEU A 212 -0.09 -37.14 -6.64
N GLY A 213 -0.16 -37.52 -7.92
CA GLY A 213 0.60 -36.90 -9.00
C GLY A 213 0.36 -35.39 -9.10
N THR A 214 -0.91 -34.97 -9.20
CA THR A 214 -1.28 -33.55 -9.29
C THR A 214 -0.80 -32.73 -8.10
N VAL A 215 -0.94 -33.24 -6.87
CA VAL A 215 -0.49 -32.52 -5.67
C VAL A 215 1.04 -32.41 -5.63
N ARG A 216 1.77 -33.44 -6.07
CA ARG A 216 3.24 -33.41 -6.14
C ARG A 216 3.76 -32.43 -7.19
N GLU A 217 3.10 -32.34 -8.35
CA GLU A 217 3.42 -31.35 -9.38
C GLU A 217 3.19 -29.92 -8.87
N ALA A 218 2.05 -29.69 -8.20
CA ALA A 218 1.76 -28.39 -7.58
C ALA A 218 2.78 -28.04 -6.49
N LEU A 219 3.20 -29.02 -5.67
CA LEU A 219 4.22 -28.82 -4.64
C LEU A 219 5.57 -28.44 -5.26
N ALA A 220 5.97 -29.12 -6.34
CA ALA A 220 7.22 -28.81 -7.04
C ALA A 220 7.21 -27.39 -7.61
N ALA A 221 6.10 -26.95 -8.22
CA ALA A 221 5.94 -25.59 -8.73
C ALA A 221 5.99 -24.54 -7.60
N ALA A 222 5.26 -24.78 -6.50
CA ALA A 222 5.27 -23.87 -5.35
C ALA A 222 6.66 -23.80 -4.67
N ALA A 223 7.37 -24.93 -4.58
CA ALA A 223 8.72 -24.97 -4.03
C ALA A 223 9.73 -24.21 -4.91
N ALA A 224 9.61 -24.32 -6.24
CA ALA A 224 10.48 -23.59 -7.16
C ALA A 224 10.30 -22.06 -7.06
N GLU A 225 9.06 -21.59 -6.94
CA GLU A 225 8.76 -20.15 -6.78
C GLU A 225 9.15 -19.63 -5.38
N ALA A 226 8.92 -20.40 -4.33
CA ALA A 226 9.25 -20.02 -2.95
C ALA A 226 10.76 -19.99 -2.68
N GLY A 227 11.50 -20.92 -3.28
CA GLY A 227 12.87 -21.25 -2.91
C GLY A 227 12.96 -21.94 -1.55
N ASP A 228 14.19 -22.02 -1.01
CA ASP A 228 14.51 -22.79 0.19
C ASP A 228 14.26 -22.04 1.51
N ALA A 229 13.88 -20.76 1.43
CA ALA A 229 13.69 -19.95 2.62
C ALA A 229 12.45 -20.41 3.43
N PRO A 230 12.52 -20.40 4.77
CA PRO A 230 11.36 -20.63 5.63
C PRO A 230 10.29 -19.56 5.43
N THR A 231 9.01 -19.96 5.48
CA THR A 231 7.86 -19.06 5.31
C THR A 231 7.87 -17.90 6.32
N ALA A 232 8.32 -18.13 7.55
CA ALA A 232 8.44 -17.08 8.56
C ALA A 232 9.44 -15.97 8.15
N ARG A 233 10.58 -16.35 7.57
CA ARG A 233 11.59 -15.39 7.09
C ARG A 233 11.08 -14.58 5.91
N LEU A 234 10.42 -15.23 4.95
CA LEU A 234 9.81 -14.54 3.81
C LEU A 234 8.68 -13.59 4.25
N ALA A 235 7.95 -13.94 5.31
CA ALA A 235 6.92 -13.09 5.89
C ALA A 235 7.51 -11.83 6.56
N GLU A 236 8.65 -11.99 7.25
CA GLU A 236 9.40 -10.87 7.81
C GLU A 236 9.93 -9.95 6.71
N GLU A 237 10.61 -10.49 5.70
CA GLU A 237 11.15 -9.75 4.55
C GLU A 237 10.04 -8.97 3.81
N ALA A 238 8.93 -9.63 3.46
CA ALA A 238 7.80 -8.96 2.81
C ALA A 238 7.18 -7.88 3.71
N GLY A 239 7.11 -8.13 5.02
CA GLY A 239 6.62 -7.16 6.00
C GLY A 239 7.55 -5.95 6.16
N GLU A 240 8.86 -6.15 6.11
CA GLU A 240 9.85 -5.06 6.14
C GLU A 240 9.74 -4.18 4.91
N ILE A 241 9.73 -4.79 3.71
CA ILE A 241 9.58 -4.07 2.44
C ILE A 241 8.28 -3.26 2.46
N GLU A 242 7.17 -3.83 2.94
CA GLU A 242 5.89 -3.12 3.05
C GLU A 242 5.94 -1.93 4.01
N ARG A 243 6.55 -2.11 5.19
CA ARG A 243 6.72 -1.04 6.18
C ARG A 243 7.63 0.07 5.67
N GLU A 244 8.70 -0.26 4.99
CA GLU A 244 9.60 0.72 4.38
C GLU A 244 8.93 1.45 3.22
N TYR A 245 8.19 0.73 2.37
CA TYR A 245 7.44 1.32 1.28
C TYR A 245 6.42 2.33 1.79
N THR A 246 5.66 1.95 2.83
CA THR A 246 4.65 2.83 3.43
C THR A 246 5.29 4.09 4.00
N ARG A 247 6.43 3.97 4.70
CA ARG A 247 7.17 5.11 5.24
C ARG A 247 7.71 6.02 4.13
N ALA A 248 8.35 5.45 3.11
CA ALA A 248 8.87 6.20 1.97
C ALA A 248 7.74 6.89 1.19
N ARG A 249 6.61 6.21 1.00
CA ARG A 249 5.45 6.77 0.30
C ARG A 249 4.80 7.92 1.08
N ALA A 250 4.72 7.80 2.41
CA ALA A 250 4.23 8.89 3.26
C ALA A 250 5.14 10.12 3.17
N ALA A 251 6.46 9.95 3.27
CA ALA A 251 7.41 11.05 3.12
C ALA A 251 7.37 11.68 1.71
N ALA A 252 7.25 10.87 0.67
CA ALA A 252 7.12 11.33 -0.72
C ALA A 252 5.84 12.15 -0.97
N SER A 253 4.76 11.91 -0.22
CA SER A 253 3.49 12.62 -0.41
C SER A 253 3.58 14.12 -0.12
N GLY A 254 4.57 14.54 0.69
CA GLY A 254 4.83 15.94 0.99
C GLY A 254 5.56 16.71 -0.12
N LEU A 255 6.00 16.05 -1.19
CA LEU A 255 6.84 16.68 -2.23
C LEU A 255 6.16 17.89 -2.87
N HIS A 256 4.89 17.78 -3.25
CA HIS A 256 4.18 18.89 -3.88
C HIS A 256 3.99 20.07 -2.92
N ALA A 257 3.66 19.81 -1.66
CA ALA A 257 3.51 20.86 -0.65
C ALA A 257 4.83 21.61 -0.43
N ALA A 258 5.95 20.89 -0.30
CA ALA A 258 7.28 21.48 -0.17
C ALA A 258 7.68 22.30 -1.41
N GLN A 259 7.24 21.90 -2.62
CA GLN A 259 7.49 22.67 -3.85
C GLN A 259 6.72 23.98 -3.86
N GLU A 260 5.46 23.96 -3.43
CA GLU A 260 4.65 25.18 -3.36
C GLU A 260 5.13 26.13 -2.26
N GLU A 261 5.57 25.61 -1.12
CA GLU A 261 6.16 26.43 -0.05
C GLU A 261 7.45 27.11 -0.51
N LEU A 262 8.38 26.40 -1.16
CA LEU A 262 9.60 27.02 -1.69
C LEU A 262 9.27 28.09 -2.74
N ARG A 263 8.39 27.78 -3.70
CA ARG A 263 7.97 28.77 -4.71
C ARG A 263 7.27 29.98 -4.10
N GLY A 264 6.51 29.78 -3.03
CA GLY A 264 5.86 30.86 -2.28
C GLY A 264 6.89 31.78 -1.63
N ALA A 265 7.85 31.20 -0.93
CA ALA A 265 8.92 31.91 -0.25
C ALA A 265 9.84 32.66 -1.24
N GLU A 266 10.14 32.05 -2.40
CA GLU A 266 10.91 32.69 -3.48
C GLU A 266 10.18 33.89 -4.08
N ARG A 267 8.85 33.82 -4.25
CA ARG A 267 8.04 34.97 -4.72
C ARG A 267 7.93 36.09 -3.70
N GLU A 268 7.94 35.78 -2.41
CA GLU A 268 7.93 36.80 -1.34
C GLU A 268 9.26 37.56 -1.28
N ARG A 269 10.35 36.91 -1.74
CA ARG A 269 11.70 37.50 -1.82
C ARG A 269 11.89 38.44 -3.02
N GLU A 270 11.17 38.22 -4.11
CA GLU A 270 11.27 38.98 -5.37
C GLU A 270 10.58 40.35 -5.29
#